data_AF-A0A3B6N0P3-F1
#
_entry.id   AF-A0A3B6N0P3-F1
#
_cell.length_a   1.000
_cell.length_b   1.000
_cell.length_c   1.000
_cell.angle_alpha   90.00
_cell.angle_beta   90.00
_cell.angle_gamma   90.00
#
_symmetry.space_group_name_H-M   'P 1'
#
loop_
_entity.id
_entity.type
_entity.pdbx_description
1 polymer ?
#
loop_
_entity_poly.entity_id
_entity_poly.type
_entity_poly.pdbx_seq_one_letter_code
_entity_poly.pdbx_strand_id
1 'polypeptide(L)'
;MAGASVFACCSLFIMALMAAAAIAGSVPALYVFGDSLVDVGNNNHLLTPIKADFTHNGMDYPGRKATGRFSNGKNSADFLADKLGLATLSSSSNANYVNGVNFASGGAGVSNATNKNKCITFDKQMALPVALPVTQACTHLSRAASGRPRPRATWPGPSLPSPSAAMTSSTTPRPTPPPHPPSNSGTSTRSCKPSRTSSTSSTTSARARCCS
;
A
#
# COMPACT_ATOMS: atom_id res chain seq x y z
N MET A 1 -16.35 33.06 47.23
CA MET A 1 -15.61 31.77 47.20
C MET A 1 -16.37 30.64 46.49
N ALA A 2 -17.71 30.62 46.46
CA ALA A 2 -18.49 29.56 45.78
C ALA A 2 -18.30 29.49 44.25
N GLY A 3 -18.13 30.62 43.56
CA GLY A 3 -18.01 30.65 42.08
C GLY A 3 -16.81 29.87 41.54
N ALA A 4 -15.64 29.97 42.18
CA ALA A 4 -14.43 29.26 41.73
C ALA A 4 -14.56 27.72 41.82
N SER A 5 -15.30 27.23 42.82
CA SER A 5 -15.54 25.80 43.02
C SER A 5 -16.48 25.22 41.95
N VAL A 6 -17.52 25.97 41.57
CA VAL A 6 -18.45 25.57 40.49
C VAL A 6 -17.73 25.54 39.14
N PHE A 7 -16.92 26.56 38.84
CA PHE A 7 -16.11 26.59 37.61
C PHE A 7 -15.11 25.42 37.53
N ALA A 8 -14.45 25.08 38.65
CA ALA A 8 -13.53 23.95 38.70
C ALA A 8 -14.26 22.60 38.48
N CYS A 9 -15.42 22.39 39.10
CA CYS A 9 -16.23 21.18 38.90
C CYS A 9 -16.72 21.04 37.46
N CYS A 10 -17.23 22.12 36.85
CA CYS A 10 -17.67 22.10 35.45
C CYS A 10 -16.50 21.80 34.50
N SER A 11 -15.33 22.39 34.73
CA SER A 11 -14.13 22.12 33.93
C SER A 11 -13.69 20.65 34.02
N LEU A 12 -13.66 20.08 35.22
CA LEU A 12 -13.33 18.67 35.45
C LEU A 12 -14.35 17.72 34.82
N PHE A 13 -15.64 18.05 34.89
CA PHE A 13 -16.71 17.25 34.28
C PHE A 13 -16.65 17.28 32.75
N ILE A 14 -16.38 18.45 32.15
CA ILE A 14 -16.18 18.58 30.70
C ILE A 14 -14.94 17.80 30.25
N MET A 15 -13.83 17.86 30.99
CA MET A 15 -12.63 17.07 30.71
C MET A 15 -12.90 15.56 30.80
N ALA A 16 -13.67 15.12 31.80
CA ALA A 16 -14.06 13.72 31.94
C ALA A 16 -14.96 13.24 30.79
N LEU A 17 -15.89 14.07 30.33
CA LEU A 17 -16.74 13.78 29.16
C LEU A 17 -15.91 13.67 27.87
N MET A 18 -14.95 14.56 27.66
CA MET A 18 -14.06 14.53 26.49
C MET A 18 -13.13 13.31 26.51
N ALA A 19 -12.61 12.93 27.68
CA ALA A 19 -11.80 11.73 27.84
C ALA A 19 -12.61 10.44 27.59
N ALA A 20 -13.85 10.37 28.09
CA ALA A 20 -14.74 9.23 27.84
C ALA A 20 -15.11 9.09 26.35
N ALA A 21 -15.36 10.20 25.66
CA ALA A 21 -15.62 10.22 24.22
C ALA A 21 -14.40 9.76 23.40
N ALA A 22 -13.18 10.07 23.83
CA ALA A 22 -11.95 9.64 23.16
C ALA A 22 -11.71 8.11 23.24
N ILE A 23 -12.27 7.44 24.26
CA ILE A 23 -12.11 6.00 24.48
C ILE A 23 -13.14 5.19 23.67
N ALA A 24 -14.28 5.78 23.31
CA ALA A 24 -15.44 5.08 22.75
C ALA A 24 -15.35 4.70 21.25
N GLY A 25 -14.18 4.77 20.60
CA GLY A 25 -14.08 4.55 19.15
C GLY A 25 -12.71 4.15 18.60
N SER A 26 -11.82 3.55 19.40
CA SER A 26 -10.52 3.11 18.86
C SER A 26 -10.69 1.84 18.03
N VAL A 27 -10.27 1.91 16.76
CA VAL A 27 -10.17 0.73 15.89
C VAL A 27 -8.78 0.13 16.14
N PRO A 28 -8.68 -1.12 16.67
CA PRO A 28 -7.38 -1.67 17.07
C PRO A 28 -6.54 -2.14 15.87
N ALA A 29 -7.19 -2.52 14.76
CA ALA A 29 -6.53 -3.06 13.59
C ALA A 29 -7.40 -2.88 12.33
N LEU A 30 -6.76 -2.76 11.16
CA LEU A 30 -7.42 -2.73 9.86
C LEU A 30 -6.91 -3.87 8.96
N TYR A 31 -7.79 -4.78 8.58
CA TYR A 31 -7.50 -5.86 7.63
C TYR A 31 -8.13 -5.56 6.28
N VAL A 32 -7.32 -5.49 5.24
CA VAL A 32 -7.75 -5.02 3.92
C VAL A 32 -7.65 -6.13 2.89
N PHE A 33 -8.70 -6.29 2.11
CA PHE A 33 -8.81 -7.24 0.99
C PHE A 33 -9.23 -6.46 -0.25
N GLY A 34 -8.84 -6.93 -1.43
CA GLY A 34 -9.24 -6.33 -2.68
C GLY A 34 -8.19 -6.46 -3.76
N ASP A 35 -8.15 -5.45 -4.62
CA ASP A 35 -7.33 -5.40 -5.82
C ASP A 35 -6.29 -4.27 -5.75
N SER A 36 -5.85 -3.79 -6.91
CA SER A 36 -4.89 -2.68 -7.06
C SER A 36 -5.30 -1.40 -6.36
N LEU A 37 -6.60 -1.12 -6.20
CA LEU A 37 -7.10 0.13 -5.62
C LEU A 37 -6.73 0.27 -4.13
N VAL A 38 -6.48 -0.84 -3.47
CA VAL A 38 -6.12 -0.90 -2.05
C VAL A 38 -4.83 -1.67 -1.80
N ASP A 39 -4.18 -2.25 -2.82
CA ASP A 39 -2.88 -2.92 -2.68
C ASP A 39 -1.79 -1.91 -2.24
N VAL A 40 -0.97 -2.35 -1.27
CA VAL A 40 0.14 -1.58 -0.69
C VAL A 40 1.51 -2.12 -1.10
N GLY A 41 1.55 -3.00 -2.10
CA GLY A 41 2.77 -3.57 -2.66
C GLY A 41 2.89 -5.08 -2.51
N ASN A 42 1.82 -5.80 -2.19
CA ASN A 42 1.80 -7.26 -2.16
C ASN A 42 2.29 -7.85 -3.49
N ASN A 43 1.85 -7.25 -4.61
CA ASN A 43 2.21 -7.69 -5.95
C ASN A 43 3.70 -7.60 -6.29
N ASN A 44 4.46 -6.71 -5.64
CA ASN A 44 5.88 -6.58 -5.90
C ASN A 44 6.67 -7.84 -5.47
N HIS A 45 6.10 -8.63 -4.55
CA HIS A 45 6.63 -9.90 -4.07
C HIS A 45 6.22 -11.12 -4.91
N LEU A 46 5.39 -10.93 -5.96
CA LEU A 46 4.94 -12.01 -6.83
C LEU A 46 5.75 -12.02 -8.14
N LEU A 47 5.85 -13.19 -8.76
CA LEU A 47 6.35 -13.34 -10.13
C LEU A 47 5.22 -13.01 -11.13
N THR A 48 4.96 -11.72 -11.32
CA THR A 48 3.85 -11.21 -12.14
C THR A 48 4.25 -9.92 -12.85
N PRO A 49 3.71 -9.62 -14.04
CA PRO A 49 3.86 -8.30 -14.66
C PRO A 49 2.97 -7.23 -14.01
N ILE A 50 2.00 -7.61 -13.16
CA ILE A 50 1.08 -6.67 -12.51
C ILE A 50 1.77 -6.09 -11.27
N LYS A 51 2.69 -5.14 -11.46
CA LYS A 51 3.43 -4.49 -10.37
C LYS A 51 3.24 -2.98 -10.38
N ALA A 52 3.47 -2.37 -9.23
CA ALA A 52 3.47 -0.92 -9.05
C ALA A 52 4.79 -0.45 -8.42
N ASP A 53 5.90 -1.00 -8.93
CA ASP A 53 7.27 -0.66 -8.57
C ASP A 53 7.92 0.32 -9.56
N PHE A 54 7.12 0.95 -10.45
CA PHE A 54 7.62 1.95 -11.37
C PHE A 54 7.88 3.29 -10.68
N THR A 55 8.77 4.09 -11.25
CA THR A 55 9.21 5.38 -10.70
C THR A 55 8.07 6.38 -10.46
N HIS A 56 7.00 6.31 -11.25
CA HIS A 56 5.83 7.18 -11.06
C HIS A 56 4.95 6.77 -9.86
N ASN A 57 5.00 5.50 -9.41
CA ASN A 57 4.15 4.95 -8.36
C ASN A 57 4.63 5.30 -6.94
N GLY A 58 4.56 6.56 -6.55
CA GLY A 58 4.98 7.01 -5.21
C GLY A 58 5.61 8.39 -5.19
N MET A 59 5.52 9.15 -6.29
CA MET A 59 6.02 10.52 -6.41
C MET A 59 5.48 11.47 -5.31
N ASP A 60 4.22 11.27 -4.91
CA ASP A 60 3.53 12.05 -3.87
C ASP A 60 3.54 11.34 -2.51
N TYR A 61 4.14 10.15 -2.43
CA TYR A 61 4.30 9.43 -1.16
C TYR A 61 5.52 9.95 -0.39
N PRO A 62 5.51 9.94 0.96
CA PRO A 62 6.70 10.24 1.76
C PRO A 62 7.93 9.46 1.29
N GLY A 63 9.02 10.18 0.99
CA GLY A 63 10.25 9.62 0.44
C GLY A 63 10.34 9.55 -1.08
N ARG A 64 9.25 9.83 -1.82
CA ARG A 64 9.22 9.95 -3.29
C ARG A 64 9.82 8.76 -4.04
N LYS A 65 9.51 7.55 -3.58
CA LYS A 65 9.99 6.29 -4.15
C LYS A 65 8.83 5.38 -4.47
N ALA A 66 9.05 4.45 -5.40
CA ALA A 66 8.08 3.43 -5.73
C ALA A 66 7.67 2.64 -4.47
N THR A 67 6.38 2.62 -4.15
CA THR A 67 5.88 1.99 -2.91
C THR A 67 5.21 0.64 -3.13
N GLY A 68 4.86 0.29 -4.37
CA GLY A 68 4.00 -0.85 -4.67
C GLY A 68 2.49 -0.53 -4.63
N ARG A 69 2.10 0.71 -4.34
CA ARG A 69 0.71 1.18 -4.53
C ARG A 69 0.50 1.56 -5.98
N PHE A 70 -0.64 1.19 -6.56
CA PHE A 70 -1.03 1.52 -7.94
C PHE A 70 -1.49 3.00 -8.08
N SER A 71 -0.72 3.91 -7.46
CA SER A 71 -1.01 5.34 -7.36
C SER A 71 0.30 6.11 -7.17
N ASN A 72 0.25 7.43 -7.39
CA ASN A 72 1.39 8.31 -7.11
C ASN A 72 1.62 8.53 -5.62
N GLY A 73 0.65 8.20 -4.76
CA GLY A 73 0.70 8.43 -3.32
C GLY A 73 -0.10 7.40 -2.53
N LYS A 74 -0.65 7.82 -1.39
CA LYS A 74 -1.53 7.00 -0.55
C LYS A 74 -2.78 6.54 -1.32
N ASN A 75 -3.20 5.30 -1.09
CA ASN A 75 -4.43 4.73 -1.63
C ASN A 75 -5.59 4.92 -0.63
N SER A 76 -6.81 4.47 -1.00
CA SER A 76 -7.99 4.65 -0.16
C SER A 76 -7.89 3.97 1.21
N ALA A 77 -7.23 2.80 1.28
CA ALA A 77 -7.02 2.08 2.52
C ALA A 77 -6.04 2.81 3.45
N ASP A 78 -5.01 3.47 2.91
CA ASP A 78 -4.11 4.31 3.71
C ASP A 78 -4.83 5.51 4.31
N PHE A 79 -5.67 6.20 3.53
CA PHE A 79 -6.45 7.32 4.04
C PHE A 79 -7.41 6.87 5.14
N LEU A 80 -8.00 5.69 5.00
CA LEU A 80 -8.81 5.11 6.06
C LEU A 80 -7.98 4.81 7.31
N ALA A 81 -6.81 4.18 7.16
CA ALA A 81 -5.90 3.91 8.28
C ALA A 81 -5.49 5.21 9.01
N ASP A 82 -5.14 6.26 8.27
CA ASP A 82 -4.80 7.58 8.82
C ASP A 82 -5.96 8.15 9.64
N LYS A 83 -7.20 8.07 9.12
CA LYS A 83 -8.40 8.57 9.81
C LYS A 83 -8.74 7.76 11.07
N LEU A 84 -8.37 6.48 11.09
CA LEU A 84 -8.52 5.61 12.25
C LEU A 84 -7.36 5.72 13.25
N GLY A 85 -6.34 6.56 12.98
CA GLY A 85 -5.16 6.70 13.83
C GLY A 85 -4.26 5.46 13.84
N LEU A 86 -4.33 4.63 12.80
CA LEU A 86 -3.55 3.42 12.67
C LEU A 86 -2.18 3.69 12.01
N ALA A 87 -1.23 2.81 12.27
CA ALA A 87 0.05 2.82 11.57
C ALA A 87 -0.14 2.54 10.06
N THR A 88 0.84 2.96 9.26
CA THR A 88 0.87 2.67 7.81
C THR A 88 0.66 1.18 7.57
N LEU A 89 -0.29 0.87 6.68
CA LEU A 89 -0.64 -0.50 6.34
C LEU A 89 0.57 -1.24 5.74
N SER A 90 0.82 -2.43 6.28
CA SER A 90 1.89 -3.32 5.83
C SER A 90 1.36 -4.37 4.84
N SER A 91 2.20 -4.71 3.87
CA SER A 91 1.99 -5.82 2.94
C SER A 91 2.02 -7.14 3.70
N SER A 92 1.14 -8.08 3.32
CA SER A 92 1.02 -9.40 3.92
C SER A 92 2.33 -10.21 3.93
N SER A 93 3.25 -9.91 3.00
CA SER A 93 4.56 -10.56 2.94
C SER A 93 5.53 -10.15 4.06
N ASN A 94 5.30 -9.03 4.76
CA ASN A 94 6.22 -8.47 5.76
C ASN A 94 5.51 -8.00 7.05
N ALA A 95 4.28 -8.45 7.28
CA ALA A 95 3.41 -7.82 8.27
C ALA A 95 3.51 -8.41 9.68
N ASN A 96 3.46 -7.52 10.68
CA ASN A 96 3.00 -7.84 12.02
C ASN A 96 1.48 -7.68 12.07
N TYR A 97 0.78 -8.77 12.37
CA TYR A 97 -0.67 -8.83 12.28
C TYR A 97 -1.44 -8.10 13.37
N VAL A 98 -0.76 -7.65 14.43
CA VAL A 98 -1.38 -7.07 15.63
C VAL A 98 -2.11 -5.76 15.33
N ASN A 99 -1.59 -4.93 14.42
CA ASN A 99 -2.17 -3.61 14.09
C ASN A 99 -2.93 -3.60 12.76
N GLY A 100 -3.17 -4.77 12.17
CA GLY A 100 -3.81 -4.90 10.86
C GLY A 100 -2.83 -5.09 9.70
N VAL A 101 -3.33 -5.70 8.62
CA VAL A 101 -2.55 -6.13 7.46
C VAL A 101 -3.35 -5.94 6.18
N ASN A 102 -2.66 -5.59 5.11
CA ASN A 102 -3.25 -5.52 3.79
C ASN A 102 -2.91 -6.77 2.97
N PHE A 103 -3.94 -7.52 2.59
CA PHE A 103 -3.88 -8.73 1.77
C PHE A 103 -4.28 -8.48 0.31
N ALA A 104 -4.67 -7.25 -0.05
CA ALA A 104 -5.10 -6.92 -1.39
C ALA A 104 -3.99 -7.12 -2.41
N SER A 105 -4.35 -7.45 -3.64
CA SER A 105 -3.38 -7.78 -4.68
C SER A 105 -3.85 -7.25 -6.03
N GLY A 106 -3.02 -6.42 -6.68
CA GLY A 106 -3.27 -5.92 -8.02
C GLY A 106 -3.71 -7.03 -9.00
N GLY A 107 -4.84 -6.79 -9.68
CA GLY A 107 -5.42 -7.73 -10.64
C GLY A 107 -6.29 -8.83 -10.03
N ALA A 108 -6.45 -8.90 -8.70
CA ALA A 108 -7.43 -9.78 -8.08
C ALA A 108 -8.86 -9.37 -8.48
N GLY A 109 -9.74 -10.35 -8.60
CA GLY A 109 -11.17 -10.13 -8.77
C GLY A 109 -11.95 -11.06 -7.84
N VAL A 110 -13.27 -10.89 -7.80
CA VAL A 110 -14.16 -11.74 -6.99
C VAL A 110 -14.08 -13.20 -7.41
N SER A 111 -13.89 -13.47 -8.71
CA SER A 111 -13.63 -14.82 -9.23
C SER A 111 -12.15 -15.17 -9.16
N ASN A 112 -11.82 -16.37 -8.66
CA ASN A 112 -10.46 -16.91 -8.68
C ASN A 112 -9.88 -17.11 -10.10
N ALA A 113 -10.73 -17.07 -11.14
CA ALA A 113 -10.27 -17.14 -12.52
C ALA A 113 -9.65 -15.82 -13.00
N THR A 114 -10.00 -14.68 -12.39
CA THR A 114 -9.49 -13.36 -12.75
C THR A 114 -7.98 -13.31 -12.53
N ASN A 115 -7.22 -13.06 -13.61
CA ASN A 115 -5.76 -13.01 -13.59
C ASN A 115 -5.12 -14.19 -12.84
N LYS A 116 -5.66 -15.40 -13.09
CA LYS A 116 -5.20 -16.65 -12.46
C LYS A 116 -3.68 -16.76 -12.51
N ASN A 117 -3.08 -17.11 -11.37
CA ASN A 117 -1.62 -17.24 -11.16
C ASN A 117 -0.80 -15.93 -11.31
N LYS A 118 -1.44 -14.77 -11.42
CA LYS A 118 -0.76 -13.47 -11.52
C LYS A 118 -1.00 -12.55 -10.31
N CYS A 119 -1.86 -12.94 -9.39
CA CYS A 119 -2.25 -12.18 -8.19
C CYS A 119 -2.58 -13.13 -7.02
N ILE A 120 -2.73 -12.57 -5.82
CA ILE A 120 -3.32 -13.25 -4.67
C ILE A 120 -4.85 -13.23 -4.88
N THR A 121 -5.42 -14.39 -5.20
CA THR A 121 -6.86 -14.52 -5.46
C THR A 121 -7.69 -14.19 -4.21
N PHE A 122 -8.91 -13.67 -4.39
CA PHE A 122 -9.74 -13.20 -3.27
C PHE A 122 -9.96 -14.27 -2.19
N ASP A 123 -10.17 -15.53 -2.58
CA ASP A 123 -10.27 -16.65 -1.63
C ASP A 123 -9.01 -16.84 -0.77
N LYS A 124 -7.82 -16.65 -1.37
CA LYS A 124 -6.56 -16.69 -0.61
C LYS A 124 -6.48 -15.50 0.33
N GLN A 125 -6.87 -14.31 -0.12
CA GLN A 125 -6.87 -13.12 0.74
C GLN A 125 -7.75 -13.31 1.97
N MET A 126 -8.94 -13.92 1.83
CA MET A 126 -9.85 -14.21 2.94
C MET A 126 -9.34 -15.34 3.87
N ALA A 127 -8.60 -16.31 3.34
CA ALA A 127 -8.06 -17.41 4.14
C ALA A 127 -6.88 -16.99 5.03
N LEU A 128 -6.08 -16.01 4.58
CA LEU A 128 -4.88 -15.56 5.29
C LEU A 128 -5.16 -15.04 6.72
N PRO A 129 -6.17 -14.18 6.97
CA PRO A 129 -6.51 -13.73 8.33
C PRO A 129 -6.91 -14.84 9.30
N VAL A 130 -7.60 -15.88 8.80
CA VAL A 130 -8.12 -16.99 9.62
C VAL A 130 -6.98 -17.89 10.12
N ALA A 131 -5.86 -17.92 9.39
CA ALA A 131 -4.67 -18.66 9.78
C ALA A 131 -3.83 -17.94 10.85
N LEU A 132 -4.17 -16.69 11.22
CA LEU A 132 -3.37 -15.91 12.15
C LEU A 132 -3.67 -16.28 13.62
N PRO A 133 -2.63 -16.45 14.46
CA PRO A 133 -2.80 -16.75 15.88
C PRO A 133 -3.69 -15.73 16.62
N VAL A 134 -3.59 -14.46 16.24
CA VAL A 134 -4.35 -13.35 16.87
C VAL A 134 -5.85 -13.46 16.57
N THR A 135 -6.21 -13.77 15.33
CA THR A 135 -7.61 -14.00 14.94
C THR A 135 -8.16 -15.27 15.59
N GLN A 136 -7.36 -16.34 15.67
CA GLN A 136 -7.76 -17.56 16.38
C GLN A 136 -7.98 -17.29 17.87
N ALA A 137 -7.11 -16.53 18.53
CA ALA A 137 -7.26 -16.15 19.93
C ALA A 137 -8.56 -15.34 20.16
N CYS A 138 -8.83 -14.32 19.33
CA CYS A 138 -10.07 -13.54 19.41
C CYS A 138 -11.32 -14.39 19.11
N THR A 139 -11.24 -15.32 18.15
CA THR A 139 -12.34 -16.23 17.82
C THR A 139 -12.58 -17.26 18.94
N HIS A 140 -11.53 -17.75 19.57
CA HIS A 140 -11.62 -18.64 20.72
C HIS A 140 -12.20 -17.94 21.96
N LEU A 141 -11.82 -16.68 22.22
CA LEU A 141 -12.36 -15.89 23.34
C LEU A 141 -13.84 -15.55 23.14
N SER A 142 -14.22 -15.07 21.95
CA SER A 142 -15.61 -14.76 21.62
C SER A 142 -16.51 -16.00 21.55
N ARG A 143 -15.95 -17.15 21.16
CA ARG A 143 -16.65 -18.44 21.19
C ARG A 143 -16.79 -19.02 22.60
N ALA A 144 -15.77 -18.87 23.45
CA ALA A 144 -15.83 -19.24 24.86
C ALA A 144 -16.88 -18.41 25.61
N ALA A 145 -17.01 -17.11 25.28
CA ALA A 145 -18.03 -16.23 25.83
C ALA A 145 -19.45 -16.54 25.33
N SER A 146 -19.62 -17.18 24.17
CA SER A 146 -20.94 -17.47 23.57
C SER A 146 -21.42 -18.91 23.75
N GLY A 147 -20.67 -19.77 24.44
CA GLY A 147 -21.07 -21.15 24.75
C GLY A 147 -21.29 -22.06 23.53
N ARG A 148 -20.88 -21.65 22.32
CA ARG A 148 -21.17 -22.40 21.08
C ARG A 148 -20.18 -23.57 20.89
N PRO A 149 -20.66 -24.83 20.77
CA PRO A 149 -19.79 -25.99 20.59
C PRO A 149 -18.97 -25.90 19.30
N ARG A 150 -17.70 -26.32 19.33
CA ARG A 150 -16.74 -26.23 18.22
C ARG A 150 -17.30 -26.91 16.93
N PRO A 151 -17.24 -26.31 15.73
CA PRO A 151 -17.45 -27.05 14.52
C PRO A 151 -16.29 -28.03 14.38
N ARG A 152 -16.62 -29.26 14.02
CA ARG A 152 -15.64 -30.28 13.65
C ARG A 152 -14.87 -29.76 12.43
N ALA A 153 -13.59 -29.47 12.59
CA ALA A 153 -12.73 -29.01 11.51
C ALA A 153 -12.48 -30.17 10.54
N THR A 154 -13.21 -30.20 9.43
CA THR A 154 -12.92 -31.04 8.26
C THR A 154 -12.53 -30.14 7.10
N TRP A 155 -11.37 -29.50 7.20
CA TRP A 155 -10.74 -28.86 6.05
C TRP A 155 -9.28 -29.31 6.00
N PRO A 156 -8.81 -29.94 4.91
CA PRO A 156 -7.40 -30.25 4.74
C PRO A 156 -6.64 -28.93 4.63
N GLY A 157 -5.80 -28.64 5.63
CA GLY A 157 -4.97 -27.45 5.63
C GLY A 157 -3.97 -27.50 4.47
N PRO A 158 -3.75 -26.39 3.74
CA PRO A 158 -2.68 -26.35 2.75
C PRO A 158 -1.33 -26.36 3.48
N SER A 159 -0.48 -27.31 3.10
CA SER A 159 0.93 -27.35 3.46
C SER A 159 1.63 -26.07 2.98
N LEU A 160 2.00 -25.20 3.90
CA LEU A 160 2.92 -24.10 3.65
C LEU A 160 4.31 -24.69 3.35
N PRO A 161 5.02 -24.24 2.30
CA PRO A 161 6.41 -24.60 2.09
C PRO A 161 7.29 -23.93 3.16
N SER A 162 8.08 -24.73 3.86
CA SER A 162 9.08 -24.28 4.83
C SER A 162 10.20 -23.47 4.14
N PRO A 163 10.73 -22.39 4.75
CA PRO A 163 11.69 -21.48 4.11
C PRO A 163 13.15 -21.96 4.19
N SER A 164 13.43 -23.27 4.15
CA SER A 164 14.79 -23.80 4.45
C SER A 164 15.44 -24.70 3.39
N ALA A 165 14.93 -24.76 2.16
CA ALA A 165 15.55 -25.58 1.13
C ALA A 165 15.66 -24.85 -0.22
N ALA A 166 16.59 -23.91 -0.30
CA ALA A 166 17.19 -23.47 -1.57
C ALA A 166 18.54 -22.77 -1.33
N MET A 167 19.46 -23.45 -0.65
CA MET A 167 20.90 -23.19 -0.80
C MET A 167 21.50 -24.36 -1.56
N THR A 168 21.50 -24.27 -2.88
CA THR A 168 22.45 -25.00 -3.72
C THR A 168 22.96 -24.02 -4.78
N SER A 169 24.22 -23.68 -4.61
CA SER A 169 25.07 -22.90 -5.50
C SER A 169 25.05 -23.45 -6.93
N SER A 170 24.54 -22.65 -7.87
CA SER A 170 24.85 -22.78 -9.29
C SER A 170 25.56 -21.51 -9.73
N THR A 171 26.88 -21.60 -9.87
CA THR A 171 27.74 -20.55 -10.42
C THR A 171 27.44 -20.39 -11.91
N THR A 172 26.65 -19.38 -12.28
CA THR A 172 26.55 -18.90 -13.66
C THR A 172 27.42 -17.65 -13.82
N PRO A 173 28.31 -17.59 -14.83
CA PRO A 173 29.12 -16.38 -15.06
C PRO A 173 28.24 -15.22 -15.54
N ARG A 174 28.58 -14.03 -15.02
CA ARG A 174 27.98 -12.74 -15.37
C ARG A 174 28.14 -12.43 -16.86
N PRO A 175 27.09 -12.08 -17.61
CA PRO A 175 27.26 -11.57 -18.97
C PRO A 175 27.96 -10.20 -18.94
N THR A 176 29.01 -10.07 -19.74
CA THR A 176 29.75 -8.81 -19.93
C THR A 176 28.86 -7.76 -20.60
N PRO A 177 28.93 -6.48 -20.17
CA PRO A 177 28.21 -5.41 -20.84
C PRO A 177 28.76 -5.18 -22.27
N PRO A 178 27.92 -4.76 -23.23
CA PRO A 178 28.38 -4.42 -24.57
C PRO A 178 29.28 -3.16 -24.56
N PRO A 179 30.23 -3.04 -25.50
CA PRO A 179 31.18 -1.93 -25.53
C PRO A 179 30.48 -0.59 -25.83
N HIS A 180 30.92 0.46 -25.13
CA HIS A 180 30.49 1.83 -25.38
C HIS A 180 31.02 2.34 -26.73
N PRO A 181 30.23 3.13 -27.49
CA PRO A 181 30.70 3.79 -28.70
C PRO A 181 31.74 4.90 -28.37
N PRO A 182 32.68 5.18 -29.29
CA PRO A 182 33.78 6.12 -29.03
C PRO A 182 33.28 7.56 -28.84
N SER A 183 33.88 8.24 -27.88
CA SER A 183 33.69 9.66 -27.59
C SER A 183 34.34 10.53 -28.67
N ASN A 184 33.54 11.19 -29.49
CA ASN A 184 34.04 12.26 -30.36
C ASN A 184 34.15 13.56 -29.54
N SER A 185 35.38 13.92 -29.20
CA SER A 185 35.78 15.25 -28.76
C SER A 185 35.69 16.23 -29.94
N GLY A 186 34.51 16.81 -30.14
CA GLY A 186 34.28 17.91 -31.07
C GLY A 186 34.12 19.22 -30.29
N THR A 187 35.18 20.00 -30.25
CA THR A 187 35.24 21.37 -29.72
C THR A 187 34.23 22.24 -30.46
N SER A 188 33.15 22.67 -29.80
CA SER A 188 32.28 23.74 -30.32
C SER A 188 32.16 24.82 -29.26
N THR A 189 32.71 25.97 -29.63
CA THR A 189 32.88 27.17 -28.83
C THR A 189 31.54 27.75 -28.38
N ARG A 190 31.42 28.03 -27.09
CA ARG A 190 30.38 28.91 -26.55
C ARG A 190 30.61 30.32 -27.10
N SER A 191 29.62 30.86 -27.79
CA SER A 191 29.52 32.29 -28.05
C SER A 191 28.21 32.81 -27.47
N CYS A 192 28.30 33.49 -26.34
CA CYS A 192 27.24 34.35 -25.83
C CYS A 192 27.16 35.62 -26.67
N LYS A 193 25.97 36.03 -27.12
CA LYS A 193 25.63 37.45 -27.30
C LYS A 193 24.12 37.70 -27.14
N PRO A 194 23.70 38.86 -26.60
CA PRO A 194 22.35 39.07 -26.08
C PRO A 194 21.44 39.93 -26.98
N SER A 195 20.14 39.84 -26.68
CA SER A 195 19.05 40.83 -26.79
C SER A 195 18.92 41.71 -28.04
N ARG A 196 17.75 41.67 -28.69
CA ARG A 196 17.03 42.90 -29.07
C ARG A 196 15.53 42.70 -29.24
N THR A 197 14.84 43.72 -28.76
CA THR A 197 13.41 43.99 -28.64
C THR A 197 12.77 44.46 -29.96
N SER A 198 11.43 44.61 -29.91
CA SER A 198 10.53 45.42 -30.78
C SER A 198 10.33 44.88 -32.21
N SER A 199 9.15 44.91 -32.83
CA SER A 199 7.78 45.38 -32.50
C SER A 199 6.91 45.05 -33.72
N THR A 200 5.59 44.83 -33.51
CA THR A 200 4.46 45.06 -34.47
C THR A 200 4.52 44.32 -35.83
N SER A 201 3.49 43.69 -36.40
CA SER A 201 2.05 43.98 -36.42
C SER A 201 1.34 42.80 -37.14
N SER A 202 0.15 42.44 -36.65
CA SER A 202 -1.01 41.90 -37.37
C SER A 202 -0.84 41.23 -38.74
N THR A 203 -1.19 39.94 -38.88
CA THR A 203 -2.35 39.52 -39.72
C THR A 203 -2.77 38.07 -39.43
N THR A 204 -4.08 37.90 -39.29
CA THR A 204 -4.94 36.72 -39.38
C THR A 204 -4.47 35.62 -40.34
N SER A 205 -4.48 34.34 -39.93
CA SER A 205 -5.19 33.22 -40.62
C SER A 205 -4.75 31.81 -40.15
N ALA A 206 -5.76 30.93 -40.07
CA ALA A 206 -5.76 29.45 -40.14
C ALA A 206 -5.13 28.63 -39.00
N ARG A 207 -5.94 28.03 -38.10
CA ARG A 207 -6.62 26.71 -38.19
C ARG A 207 -5.69 25.47 -38.20
N ALA A 208 -5.57 24.89 -37.00
CA ALA A 208 -5.82 23.49 -36.60
C ALA A 208 -5.57 22.30 -37.55
N ARG A 209 -4.88 21.29 -36.94
CA ARG A 209 -4.86 19.81 -37.14
C ARG A 209 -3.44 19.31 -37.47
N CYS A 210 -2.92 18.21 -36.92
CA CYS A 210 -3.55 16.93 -36.57
C CYS A 210 -2.97 16.32 -35.29
N CYS A 211 -3.85 15.65 -34.54
CA CYS A 211 -3.51 14.42 -33.81
C CYS A 211 -3.78 13.23 -34.74
N SER A 212 -2.81 12.33 -34.86
CA SER A 212 -2.92 10.87 -34.74
C SER A 212 -1.51 10.32 -34.58
#